data_AF-A0A4V0HV91-F1
#
_entry.id   AF-A0A4V0HV91-F1
#
_cell.length_a   1.000
_cell.length_b   1.000
_cell.length_c   1.000
_cell.angle_alpha   90.00
_cell.angle_beta   90.00
_cell.angle_gamma   90.00
#
_symmetry.space_group_name_H-M   'P 1'
#
loop_
_entity.id
_entity.type
_entity.pdbx_description
1 polymer ?
#
loop_
_entity_poly.entity_id
_entity_poly.type
_entity_poly.pdbx_seq_one_letter_code
_entity_poly.pdbx_strand_id
1 'polypeptide(L)'
;MHGKRRGLKTKAVHLARLEENLLRGTPATDAVKQYAADSGIGERMGWHDLGLLKKQWADRATAARGSAEEAGRAVARRELLFAEALAAGDLATALAADQDRCRLLSLYATGTCRATSEPGSSGVAADE
;
A
#
# COMPACT_ATOMS: atom_id res chain seq x y z
N MET A 1 19.56 14.60 -29.93
CA MET A 1 18.52 14.74 -28.88
C MET A 1 18.77 13.79 -27.70
N HIS A 2 19.76 14.06 -26.82
CA HIS A 2 20.21 13.10 -25.79
C HIS A 2 19.92 13.48 -24.31
N GLY A 3 19.16 14.54 -24.04
CA GLY A 3 18.93 15.04 -22.67
C GLY A 3 17.81 14.35 -21.86
N LYS A 4 16.71 13.92 -22.52
CA LYS A 4 15.50 13.43 -21.81
C LYS A 4 15.68 12.10 -21.06
N ARG A 5 16.59 11.24 -21.50
CA ARG A 5 16.79 9.90 -20.91
C ARG A 5 17.50 9.94 -19.56
N ARG A 6 18.32 10.96 -19.27
CA ARG A 6 19.05 11.07 -17.99
C ARG A 6 18.12 11.45 -16.83
N GLY A 7 17.24 12.45 -17.03
CA GLY A 7 16.29 12.88 -15.99
C GLY A 7 15.29 11.80 -15.56
N LEU A 8 14.85 10.92 -16.49
CA LEU A 8 13.94 9.81 -16.17
C LEU A 8 14.61 8.73 -15.31
N LYS A 9 15.87 8.40 -15.57
CA LYS A 9 16.63 7.43 -14.76
C LYS A 9 16.90 7.96 -13.35
N THR A 10 17.28 9.23 -13.25
CA THR A 10 17.50 9.91 -11.96
C THR A 10 16.21 9.94 -11.13
N LYS A 11 15.07 10.28 -11.74
CA LYS A 11 13.76 10.25 -11.05
C LYS A 11 13.42 8.85 -10.51
N ALA A 12 13.65 7.78 -11.29
CA ALA A 12 13.39 6.42 -10.82
C ALA A 12 14.25 6.03 -9.60
N VAL A 13 15.52 6.44 -9.57
CA VAL A 13 16.43 6.21 -8.43
C VAL A 13 15.96 6.96 -7.18
N HIS A 14 15.58 8.24 -7.32
CA HIS A 14 15.12 9.01 -6.17
C HIS A 14 13.75 8.55 -5.66
N LEU A 15 12.83 8.14 -6.54
CA LEU A 15 11.56 7.54 -6.12
C LEU A 15 11.75 6.23 -5.36
N ALA A 16 12.70 5.39 -5.79
CA ALA A 16 13.03 4.16 -5.07
C ALA A 16 13.61 4.45 -3.67
N ARG A 17 14.38 5.52 -3.52
CA ARG A 17 14.87 5.98 -2.20
C ARG A 17 13.75 6.54 -1.32
N LEU A 18 12.84 7.33 -1.88
CA LEU A 18 11.64 7.80 -1.17
C LEU A 18 10.85 6.60 -0.62
N GLU A 19 10.60 5.61 -1.48
CA GLU A 19 9.95 4.37 -1.10
C GLU A 19 10.70 3.64 0.02
N GLU A 20 12.02 3.47 -0.10
CA GLU A 20 12.82 2.79 0.92
C GLU A 20 12.77 3.50 2.28
N ASN A 21 12.86 4.83 2.31
CA ASN A 21 12.78 5.61 3.54
C ASN A 21 11.43 5.41 4.25
N LEU A 22 10.33 5.43 3.49
CA LEU A 22 9.00 5.19 4.04
C LEU A 22 8.87 3.78 4.61
N LEU A 23 9.41 2.77 3.93
CA LEU A 23 9.37 1.37 4.38
C LEU A 23 10.25 1.10 5.60
N ARG A 24 11.27 1.94 5.84
CA ARG A 24 12.09 1.90 7.06
C ARG A 24 11.45 2.62 8.25
N GLY A 25 10.25 3.19 8.08
CA GLY A 25 9.51 3.89 9.13
C GLY A 25 9.85 5.37 9.26
N THR A 26 10.58 5.96 8.32
CA THR A 26 10.81 7.41 8.31
C THR A 26 9.47 8.14 8.11
N PRO A 27 9.15 9.17 8.91
CA PRO A 27 7.94 9.96 8.73
C PRO A 27 7.82 10.50 7.32
N ALA A 28 6.60 10.49 6.75
CA ALA A 28 6.38 10.89 5.36
C ALA A 28 6.85 12.32 5.07
N THR A 29 6.68 13.24 6.02
CA THR A 29 7.17 14.61 5.92
C THR A 29 8.69 14.67 5.73
N ASP A 30 9.44 13.91 6.51
CA ASP A 30 10.91 13.91 6.45
C ASP A 30 11.40 13.21 5.18
N ALA A 31 10.77 12.09 4.82
CA ALA A 31 11.07 11.36 3.60
C ALA A 31 10.83 12.22 2.34
N VAL A 32 9.73 12.98 2.30
CA VAL A 32 9.42 13.89 1.18
C VAL A 32 10.36 15.07 1.12
N LYS A 33 10.70 15.69 2.25
CA LYS A 33 11.68 16.80 2.30
C LYS A 33 13.04 16.36 1.78
N GLN A 34 13.52 15.20 2.22
CA GLN A 34 14.79 14.65 1.76
C GLN A 34 14.75 14.29 0.27
N TYR A 35 13.67 13.65 -0.20
CA TYR A 35 13.46 13.36 -1.62
C TYR A 35 13.46 14.62 -2.50
N ALA A 36 12.78 15.68 -2.04
CA ALA A 36 12.68 16.93 -2.77
C ALA A 36 14.05 17.62 -2.92
N ALA A 37 14.82 17.66 -1.82
CA ALA A 37 16.18 18.17 -1.82
C ALA A 37 17.12 17.35 -2.74
N ASP A 38 17.12 16.03 -2.60
CA ASP A 38 17.97 15.13 -3.38
C ASP A 38 17.67 15.18 -4.89
N SER A 39 16.41 15.41 -5.25
CA SER A 39 15.95 15.44 -6.64
C SER A 39 15.96 16.84 -7.26
N GLY A 40 16.27 17.88 -6.47
CA GLY A 40 16.21 19.28 -6.91
C GLY A 40 14.80 19.72 -7.32
N ILE A 41 13.75 19.20 -6.68
CA ILE A 41 12.35 19.55 -6.95
C ILE A 41 11.73 20.31 -5.77
N GLY A 42 10.62 21.02 -6.01
CA GLY A 42 9.86 21.63 -4.92
C GLY A 42 9.12 20.59 -4.07
N GLU A 43 8.95 20.88 -2.77
CA GLU A 43 8.29 19.97 -1.81
C GLU A 43 6.87 19.58 -2.26
N ARG A 44 6.12 20.52 -2.87
CA ARG A 44 4.80 20.24 -3.47
C ARG A 44 4.85 19.12 -4.52
N MET A 45 5.89 19.09 -5.35
CA MET A 45 6.10 18.02 -6.32
C MET A 45 6.50 16.72 -5.63
N GLY A 46 7.24 16.79 -4.53
CA GLY A 46 7.54 15.64 -3.67
C GLY A 46 6.28 14.98 -3.11
N TRP A 47 5.35 15.75 -2.57
CA TRP A 47 4.06 15.25 -2.10
C TRP A 47 3.21 14.66 -3.23
N HIS A 48 3.20 15.29 -4.41
CA HIS A 48 2.52 14.74 -5.59
C HIS A 48 3.11 13.39 -6.02
N ASP A 49 4.43 13.29 -6.10
CA ASP A 49 5.13 12.05 -6.45
C ASP A 49 4.92 10.95 -5.40
N LEU A 50 4.84 11.29 -4.11
CA LEU A 50 4.43 10.36 -3.05
C LEU A 50 3.02 9.81 -3.28
N GLY A 51 2.06 10.65 -3.66
CA GLY A 51 0.71 10.21 -3.99
C GLY A 51 0.68 9.22 -5.16
N LEU A 52 1.46 9.50 -6.21
CA LEU A 52 1.62 8.58 -7.35
C LEU A 52 2.28 7.25 -6.94
N LEU A 53 3.30 7.31 -6.08
CA LEU A 53 3.98 6.13 -5.56
C LEU A 53 3.02 5.24 -4.77
N LYS A 54 2.20 5.82 -3.88
CA LYS A 54 1.17 5.09 -3.12
C LYS A 54 0.12 4.46 -4.03
N LYS A 55 -0.31 5.16 -5.08
CA LYS A 55 -1.20 4.58 -6.10
C LYS A 55 -0.57 3.36 -6.78
N GLN A 56 0.70 3.45 -7.17
CA GLN A 56 1.43 2.32 -7.74
C GLN A 56 1.56 1.15 -6.76
N TRP A 57 1.67 1.40 -5.45
CA TRP A 57 1.66 0.33 -4.45
C TRP A 57 0.33 -0.42 -4.42
N ALA A 58 -0.79 0.29 -4.51
CA ALA A 58 -2.11 -0.32 -4.61
C ALA A 58 -2.21 -1.23 -5.84
N ASP A 59 -1.73 -0.77 -7.00
CA ASP A 59 -1.77 -1.53 -8.26
C ASP A 59 -0.82 -2.75 -8.22
N ARG A 60 0.37 -2.64 -7.61
CA ARG A 60 1.37 -3.72 -7.57
C ARG A 60 1.07 -4.80 -6.55
N ALA A 61 0.32 -4.51 -5.48
CA ALA A 61 -0.04 -5.49 -4.47
C ALA A 61 -0.84 -6.67 -5.05
N THR A 62 -1.62 -6.45 -6.11
CA THR A 62 -2.35 -7.51 -6.82
C THR A 62 -1.41 -8.47 -7.58
N ALA A 63 -0.19 -8.04 -7.90
CA ALA A 63 0.77 -8.79 -8.73
C ALA A 63 1.94 -9.43 -7.95
N ALA A 64 2.13 -9.10 -6.66
CA ALA A 64 3.25 -9.58 -5.87
C ALA A 64 3.05 -11.04 -5.40
N ARG A 65 3.36 -11.99 -6.27
CA ARG A 65 3.60 -13.41 -5.93
C ARG A 65 4.96 -13.80 -6.50
N GLY A 66 6.03 -13.74 -5.71
CA GLY A 66 7.36 -14.01 -6.26
C GLY A 66 8.48 -14.25 -5.25
N SER A 67 8.65 -13.40 -4.23
CA SER A 67 9.76 -13.52 -3.27
C SER A 67 9.40 -13.02 -1.86
N ALA A 68 10.10 -13.53 -0.84
CA ALA A 68 9.87 -13.17 0.57
C ALA A 68 10.18 -11.68 0.87
N GLU A 69 11.18 -11.10 0.21
CA GLU A 69 11.50 -9.67 0.34
C GLU A 69 10.41 -8.78 -0.26
N GLU A 70 9.88 -9.14 -1.43
CA GLU A 70 8.76 -8.40 -2.03
C GLU A 70 7.48 -8.55 -1.20
N ALA A 71 7.25 -9.72 -0.61
CA ALA A 71 6.15 -9.93 0.34
C ALA A 71 6.30 -9.04 1.58
N GLY A 72 7.51 -8.98 2.18
CA GLY A 72 7.79 -8.10 3.32
C GLY A 72 7.59 -6.62 2.98
N ARG A 73 8.03 -6.17 1.80
CA ARG A 73 7.77 -4.79 1.34
C ARG A 73 6.29 -4.55 1.08
N ALA A 74 5.56 -5.51 0.53
CA ALA A 74 4.13 -5.40 0.28
C ALA A 74 3.34 -5.24 1.60
N VAL A 75 3.72 -5.98 2.64
CA VAL A 75 3.15 -5.86 3.99
C VAL A 75 3.38 -4.47 4.57
N ALA A 76 4.63 -3.99 4.58
CA ALA A 76 4.97 -2.67 5.12
C ALA A 76 4.24 -1.52 4.39
N ARG A 77 4.09 -1.61 3.05
CA ARG A 77 3.28 -0.64 2.27
C ARG A 77 1.81 -0.62 2.73
N ARG A 78 1.24 -1.78 3.06
CA ARG A 78 -0.15 -1.91 3.50
C ARG A 78 -0.37 -1.42 4.93
N GLU A 79 0.59 -1.62 5.83
CA GLU A 79 0.54 -1.06 7.19
C GLU A 79 0.54 0.47 7.17
N LEU A 80 1.36 1.07 6.32
CA LEU A 80 1.39 2.52 6.15
C LEU A 80 0.06 3.06 5.62
N LEU A 81 -0.52 2.40 4.59
CA LEU A 81 -1.82 2.78 4.05
C LEU A 81 -2.95 2.66 5.10
N PHE A 82 -2.93 1.59 5.90
CA PHE A 82 -3.89 1.37 6.98
C PHE A 82 -3.82 2.49 8.03
N ALA A 83 -2.62 2.80 8.54
CA ALA A 83 -2.44 3.82 9.57
C ALA A 83 -2.91 5.20 9.10
N GLU A 84 -2.58 5.57 7.86
CA GLU A 84 -3.02 6.85 7.28
C GLU A 84 -4.54 6.91 7.05
N ALA A 85 -5.14 5.84 6.51
CA ALA A 85 -6.58 5.78 6.29
C ALA A 85 -7.36 5.84 7.61
N LEU A 86 -6.87 5.15 8.65
CA LEU A 86 -7.45 5.20 9.99
C LEU A 86 -7.35 6.61 10.60
N ALA A 87 -6.20 7.27 10.47
CA ALA A 87 -6.01 8.65 10.93
C ALA A 87 -6.92 9.66 10.18
N ALA A 88 -7.25 9.38 8.91
CA ALA A 88 -8.16 10.18 8.11
C ALA A 88 -9.65 9.85 8.34
N GLY A 89 -9.97 8.81 9.12
CA GLY A 89 -11.33 8.32 9.32
C GLY A 89 -11.91 7.57 8.10
N ASP A 90 -11.09 7.24 7.10
CA ASP A 90 -11.49 6.45 5.94
C ASP A 90 -11.44 4.96 6.27
N LEU A 91 -12.49 4.50 6.94
CA LEU A 91 -12.61 3.11 7.40
C LEU A 91 -12.67 2.10 6.25
N ALA A 92 -13.21 2.49 5.09
CA ALA A 92 -13.30 1.59 3.93
C ALA A 92 -11.91 1.27 3.38
N THR A 93 -11.07 2.29 3.20
CA THR A 93 -9.68 2.12 2.75
C THR A 93 -8.84 1.41 3.81
N ALA A 94 -9.04 1.72 5.09
CA ALA A 94 -8.34 1.04 6.19
C ALA A 94 -8.63 -0.47 6.18
N LEU A 95 -9.91 -0.87 6.11
CA LEU A 95 -10.29 -2.29 6.09
C LEU A 95 -9.74 -3.02 4.86
N ALA A 96 -9.77 -2.39 3.68
CA ALA A 96 -9.20 -2.97 2.46
C ALA A 96 -7.68 -3.19 2.57
N ALA A 97 -6.97 -2.21 3.15
CA ALA A 97 -5.53 -2.30 3.38
C ALA A 97 -5.17 -3.44 4.35
N ASP A 98 -5.94 -3.60 5.43
CA ASP A 98 -5.71 -4.65 6.41
C ASP A 98 -6.04 -6.06 5.86
N GLN A 99 -7.15 -6.20 5.12
CA GLN A 99 -7.47 -7.48 4.44
C GLN A 99 -6.36 -7.92 3.48
N ASP A 100 -5.81 -6.98 2.70
CA ASP A 100 -4.69 -7.27 1.81
C ASP A 100 -3.43 -7.66 2.59
N ARG A 101 -3.11 -6.95 3.68
CA ARG A 101 -1.98 -7.27 4.56
C ARG A 101 -2.10 -8.69 5.12
N CYS A 102 -3.29 -9.02 5.59
CA CYS A 102 -3.64 -10.31 6.14
C CYS A 102 -3.54 -11.46 5.12
N ARG A 103 -3.93 -11.21 3.86
CA ARG A 103 -3.72 -12.16 2.75
C ARG A 103 -2.24 -12.36 2.44
N LEU A 104 -1.45 -11.29 2.41
CA LEU A 104 -0.01 -11.35 2.16
C LEU A 104 0.74 -12.13 3.26
N LEU A 105 0.33 -11.99 4.52
CA LEU A 105 0.88 -12.73 5.65
C LEU A 105 0.30 -14.14 5.81
N SER A 106 -0.63 -14.56 4.93
CA SER A 106 -1.36 -15.83 5.05
C SER A 106 -2.06 -16.02 6.41
N LEU A 107 -2.42 -14.93 7.08
CA LEU A 107 -3.07 -14.95 8.40
C LEU A 107 -4.55 -15.36 8.31
N TYR A 108 -5.15 -15.20 7.14
CA TYR A 108 -6.46 -15.74 6.81
C TYR A 108 -6.25 -16.78 5.71
N ALA A 109 -6.70 -18.01 5.98
CA ALA A 109 -6.86 -18.99 4.91
C ALA A 109 -7.73 -18.35 3.82
N THR A 110 -7.29 -18.41 2.57
CA THR A 110 -8.06 -18.03 1.38
C THR A 110 -9.38 -18.82 1.39
N GLY A 111 -10.44 -18.28 2.02
CA GLY A 111 -11.69 -19.01 2.19
C GLY A 111 -12.74 -18.43 3.15
N THR A 112 -12.45 -17.47 4.02
CA THR A 112 -13.44 -17.05 5.06
C THR A 112 -14.03 -15.65 4.88
N CYS A 113 -13.89 -15.00 3.73
CA CYS A 113 -14.74 -13.86 3.37
C CYS A 113 -15.99 -14.35 2.62
N ARG A 114 -16.77 -15.26 3.22
CA ARG A 114 -18.16 -15.43 2.80
C ARG A 114 -18.89 -14.22 3.37
N ALA A 115 -19.17 -13.24 2.51
CA ALA A 115 -20.12 -12.19 2.85
C ALA A 115 -21.39 -12.88 3.35
N THR A 116 -21.74 -12.66 4.62
CA THR A 116 -23.00 -13.11 5.21
C THR A 116 -24.12 -12.33 4.54
N SER A 117 -24.53 -12.80 3.37
CA SER A 117 -25.84 -12.52 2.79
C SER A 117 -26.71 -13.73 3.09
N GLU A 118 -27.15 -13.85 4.34
CA GLU A 118 -28.30 -14.69 4.66
C GLU A 118 -29.51 -13.78 4.86
N PRO A 119 -30.48 -13.78 3.94
CA PRO A 119 -31.85 -13.55 4.30
C PRO A 119 -32.55 -14.91 4.37
N GLY A 120 -32.83 -15.35 5.59
CA GLY A 120 -33.97 -16.22 5.91
C GLY A 120 -33.91 -17.68 5.46
N SER A 121 -33.94 -18.58 6.43
CA SER A 121 -35.11 -19.45 6.60
C SER A 121 -35.06 -20.11 7.97
N SER A 122 -36.00 -19.72 8.82
CA SER A 122 -36.39 -20.51 9.98
C SER A 122 -36.96 -21.84 9.49
N GLY A 123 -36.30 -22.94 9.84
CA GLY A 123 -36.82 -24.29 9.72
C GLY A 123 -36.74 -24.96 11.07
N VAL A 124 -37.75 -24.73 11.91
CA VAL A 124 -38.04 -25.53 13.10
C VAL A 124 -38.67 -26.86 12.65
N ALA A 125 -38.49 -27.90 13.49
CA ALA A 125 -39.16 -29.21 13.54
C ALA A 125 -38.40 -30.36 12.84
N ALA A 126 -38.30 -31.59 13.38
CA ALA A 126 -38.90 -32.19 14.57
C ALA A 126 -38.03 -33.37 15.08
N ASP A 127 -38.19 -33.65 16.37
CA ASP A 127 -38.03 -34.93 17.07
C ASP A 127 -38.43 -36.16 16.23
N GLU A 128 -37.58 -37.19 16.21
CA GLU A 128 -37.86 -38.57 16.70
C GLU A 128 -36.56 -39.41 16.72
#